data_AF-A0A533RS63-F1
#
_entry.id   AF-A0A533RS63-F1
#
_cell.length_a   1.000
_cell.length_b   1.000
_cell.length_c   1.000
_cell.angle_alpha   90.00
_cell.angle_beta   90.00
_cell.angle_gamma   90.00
#
_symmetry.space_group_name_H-M   'P 1'
#
loop_
_entity.id
_entity.type
_entity.pdbx_description
1 polymer ?
#
loop_
_entity_poly.entity_id
_entity_poly.type
_entity_poly.pdbx_seq_one_letter_code
_entity_poly.pdbx_strand_id
1 'polypeptide(L)'
;MRTHTAGSLSAENVGEAVTLTGWVKGRRDHGGLIFIDLRDRTGLIQCTFDPDASGQAFSTAEQVRPEWVVALTGTVRRRPEGTTNPNMPTGEVEVIIGEAKVLNRSETPPFEIEAGIDTDELTRLRWRYLDIRRPEVFSALALRDRVTQRFRKSLEARGFMEVETPILTKSTPEGARDFIVPSRMNAGKFYALPQSPQLFKQLLMVAGVERYYQIARCFRDEDLRADRQPEFTQVDVEMSFVTDEDVMTMMEDVMHEVM
;
A
#
# COMPACT_ATOMS: atom_id res chain seq x y z
N MET A 1 -8.57 20.10 -2.52
CA MET A 1 -9.40 19.43 -1.49
C MET A 1 -8.65 19.22 -0.17
N ARG A 2 -7.32 18.99 -0.18
CA ARG A 2 -6.48 19.03 1.04
C ARG A 2 -5.28 19.96 0.85
N THR A 3 -4.76 20.55 1.92
CA THR A 3 -3.51 21.32 1.94
C THR A 3 -2.36 20.51 2.55
N HIS A 4 -2.65 19.68 3.55
CA HIS A 4 -1.70 18.80 4.22
C HIS A 4 -2.19 17.36 4.28
N THR A 5 -1.28 16.43 4.60
CA THR A 5 -1.65 15.06 4.98
C THR A 5 -1.77 14.96 6.49
N ALA A 6 -2.63 14.07 6.98
CA ALA A 6 -2.93 13.94 8.41
C ALA A 6 -1.66 13.78 9.26
N GLY A 7 -0.78 12.86 8.87
CA GLY A 7 0.46 12.55 9.59
C GLY A 7 1.63 13.52 9.35
N SER A 8 1.44 14.60 8.58
CA SER A 8 2.54 15.55 8.28
C SER A 8 2.65 16.73 9.24
N LEU A 9 1.61 16.96 10.07
CA LEU A 9 1.56 18.14 10.93
C LEU A 9 2.44 17.98 12.18
N SER A 10 3.13 19.06 12.52
CA SER A 10 3.99 19.14 13.70
C SER A 10 3.82 20.48 14.42
N ALA A 11 4.61 20.70 15.48
CA ALA A 11 4.66 21.97 16.20
C ALA A 11 5.08 23.17 15.33
N GLU A 12 5.74 22.93 14.19
CA GLU A 12 6.13 23.98 13.24
C GLU A 12 4.93 24.59 12.51
N ASN A 13 3.80 23.86 12.44
CA ASN A 13 2.60 24.31 11.74
C ASN A 13 1.63 25.11 12.63
N VAL A 14 1.97 25.39 13.88
CA VAL A 14 1.05 26.07 14.83
C VAL A 14 0.64 27.45 14.30
N GLY A 15 -0.66 27.71 14.29
CA GLY A 15 -1.27 28.93 13.75
C GLY A 15 -1.61 28.85 12.25
N GLU A 16 -1.20 27.80 11.55
CA GLU A 16 -1.49 27.61 10.14
C GLU A 16 -2.94 27.13 9.92
N ALA A 17 -3.60 27.69 8.89
CA ALA A 17 -4.89 27.22 8.43
C ALA A 17 -4.71 26.05 7.46
N VAL A 18 -5.33 24.91 7.75
CA VAL A 18 -5.14 23.67 7.01
C VAL A 18 -6.48 23.04 6.63
N THR A 19 -6.51 22.37 5.47
CA THR A 19 -7.60 21.48 5.08
C THR A 19 -7.08 20.05 5.00
N LEU A 20 -7.70 19.17 5.76
CA LEU A 20 -7.37 17.75 5.83
C LEU A 20 -8.50 16.93 5.23
N THR A 21 -8.19 15.81 4.58
CA THR A 21 -9.19 14.90 4.01
C THR A 21 -8.79 13.48 4.30
N GLY A 22 -9.71 12.70 4.87
CA GLY A 22 -9.42 11.33 5.30
C GLY A 22 -10.63 10.60 5.84
N TRP A 23 -10.36 9.50 6.53
CA TRP A 23 -11.35 8.66 7.21
C TRP A 23 -11.39 9.00 8.68
N VAL A 24 -12.59 9.00 9.25
CA VAL A 24 -12.79 9.10 10.70
C VAL A 24 -12.35 7.78 11.31
N LYS A 25 -11.21 7.74 12.01
CA LYS A 25 -10.80 6.55 12.76
C LYS A 25 -11.66 6.35 13.99
N GLY A 26 -11.82 7.41 14.78
CA GLY A 26 -12.57 7.39 16.02
C GLY A 26 -13.23 8.74 16.29
N ARG A 27 -14.30 8.72 17.08
CA ARG A 27 -15.03 9.90 17.55
C ARG A 27 -15.20 9.77 19.06
N ARG A 28 -14.82 10.81 19.79
CA ARG A 28 -15.01 10.94 21.24
C ARG A 28 -15.82 12.18 21.52
N ASP A 29 -16.91 12.02 22.26
CA ASP A 29 -17.86 13.09 22.56
C ASP A 29 -17.91 13.28 24.08
N HIS A 30 -17.52 14.47 24.53
CA HIS A 30 -17.51 14.84 25.94
C HIS A 30 -18.62 15.86 26.28
N GLY A 31 -19.64 16.00 25.42
CA GLY A 31 -20.77 16.92 25.58
C GLY A 31 -20.43 18.37 25.22
N GLY A 32 -19.32 18.90 25.75
CA GLY A 32 -18.84 20.26 25.44
C GLY A 32 -17.77 20.34 24.35
N LEU A 33 -17.18 19.19 23.96
CA LEU A 33 -16.14 19.08 22.94
C LEU A 33 -16.31 17.75 22.21
N ILE A 34 -16.07 17.76 20.89
CA ILE A 34 -15.98 16.54 20.09
C ILE A 34 -14.58 16.42 19.52
N PHE A 35 -13.99 15.24 19.67
CA PHE A 35 -12.69 14.89 19.09
C PHE A 35 -12.89 13.84 18.01
N ILE A 36 -12.31 14.10 16.85
CA ILE A 36 -12.24 13.15 15.74
C ILE A 36 -10.79 12.85 15.45
N ASP A 37 -10.41 11.57 15.52
CA ASP A 37 -9.11 11.13 15.02
C ASP A 37 -9.25 10.90 13.51
N LEU A 38 -8.66 11.80 12.71
CA LEU A 38 -8.70 11.72 11.25
C LEU A 38 -7.50 10.93 10.74
N ARG A 39 -7.76 9.91 9.92
CA ARG A 39 -6.75 9.03 9.32
C ARG A 39 -6.62 9.28 7.84
N ASP A 40 -5.37 9.35 7.37
CA ASP A 40 -5.04 9.09 5.97
C ASP A 40 -3.83 8.15 5.87
N ARG A 41 -3.28 7.96 4.66
CA ARG A 41 -2.15 7.04 4.45
C ARG A 41 -0.86 7.43 5.19
N THR A 42 -0.75 8.67 5.65
CA THR A 42 0.45 9.22 6.29
C THR A 42 0.39 9.14 7.81
N GLY A 43 -0.81 8.95 8.38
CA GLY A 43 -0.97 8.81 9.81
C GLY A 43 -2.33 9.28 10.30
N LEU A 44 -2.36 9.67 11.57
CA LEU A 44 -3.52 10.18 12.27
C LEU A 44 -3.26 11.63 12.68
N ILE A 45 -4.33 12.39 12.89
CA ILE A 45 -4.32 13.71 13.54
C ILE A 45 -5.62 13.91 14.31
N GLN A 46 -5.54 14.51 15.50
CA GLN A 46 -6.73 14.88 16.27
C GLN A 46 -7.31 16.17 15.72
N CYS A 47 -8.59 16.12 15.38
CA CYS A 47 -9.40 17.25 14.97
C CYS A 47 -10.41 17.54 16.09
N THR A 48 -10.34 18.75 16.63
CA THR A 48 -11.12 19.17 17.80
C THR A 48 -12.21 20.13 17.37
N PHE A 49 -13.42 19.86 17.81
CA PHE A 49 -14.61 20.65 17.55
C PHE A 49 -15.08 21.26 18.86
N ASP A 50 -14.93 22.57 18.96
CA ASP A 50 -15.41 23.42 20.04
C ASP A 50 -16.69 24.14 19.58
N PRO A 51 -17.80 24.14 20.34
CA PRO A 51 -19.05 24.80 19.95
C PRO A 51 -18.87 26.27 19.54
N ASP A 52 -18.02 27.02 20.25
CA ASP A 52 -17.80 28.45 20.02
C ASP A 52 -16.99 28.68 18.75
N ALA A 53 -15.98 27.84 18.50
CA ALA A 53 -15.08 28.00 17.35
C ALA A 53 -15.58 27.31 16.06
N SER A 54 -16.39 26.25 16.19
CA SER A 54 -16.73 25.36 15.07
C SER A 54 -18.07 25.68 14.43
N GLY A 55 -18.97 26.38 15.12
CA GLY A 55 -20.31 26.72 14.62
C GLY A 55 -21.04 25.51 14.00
N GLN A 56 -21.40 25.61 12.72
CA GLN A 56 -22.11 24.54 11.99
C GLN A 56 -21.29 23.24 11.84
N ALA A 57 -19.97 23.31 11.91
CA ALA A 57 -19.11 22.13 11.86
C ALA A 57 -19.30 21.24 13.10
N PHE A 58 -19.68 21.81 14.26
CA PHE A 58 -19.97 21.05 15.47
C PHE A 58 -21.13 20.06 15.25
N SER A 59 -22.25 20.53 14.69
CA SER A 59 -23.41 19.66 14.37
C SER A 59 -23.08 18.59 13.32
N THR A 60 -22.10 18.84 12.46
CA THR A 60 -21.60 17.82 11.54
C THR A 60 -20.82 16.74 12.30
N ALA A 61 -19.95 17.15 13.23
CA ALA A 61 -19.16 16.23 14.05
C ALA A 61 -20.03 15.35 14.98
N GLU A 62 -21.22 15.81 15.39
CA GLU A 62 -22.20 15.00 16.14
C GLU A 62 -22.71 13.79 15.34
N GLN A 63 -22.87 13.96 14.02
CA GLN A 63 -23.46 12.97 13.13
C GLN A 63 -22.43 12.00 12.55
N VAL A 64 -21.17 12.44 12.45
CA VAL A 64 -20.08 11.64 11.90
C VAL A 64 -19.93 10.31 12.67
N ARG A 65 -19.65 9.24 11.93
CA ARG A 65 -19.39 7.90 12.46
C ARG A 65 -18.03 7.40 11.97
N PRO A 66 -17.44 6.36 12.62
CA PRO A 66 -16.22 5.72 12.13
C PRO A 66 -16.31 5.36 10.64
N GLU A 67 -15.16 5.48 9.98
CA GLU A 67 -14.93 5.23 8.55
C GLU A 67 -15.67 6.16 7.58
N TRP A 68 -16.40 7.18 8.05
CA TRP A 68 -16.88 8.24 7.17
C TRP A 68 -15.72 9.00 6.54
N VAL A 69 -15.89 9.41 5.27
CA VAL A 69 -14.91 10.20 4.53
C VAL A 69 -15.28 11.68 4.68
N VAL A 70 -14.38 12.46 5.24
CA VAL A 70 -14.61 13.86 5.58
C VAL A 70 -13.49 14.76 5.07
N ALA A 71 -13.82 16.01 4.77
CA ALA A 71 -12.87 17.10 4.61
C ALA A 71 -13.09 18.11 5.73
N LEU A 72 -12.03 18.41 6.48
CA LEU A 72 -12.05 19.27 7.66
C LEU A 72 -11.06 20.42 7.45
N THR A 73 -11.54 21.66 7.58
CA THR A 73 -10.70 22.87 7.52
C THR A 73 -10.65 23.50 8.90
N GLY A 74 -9.45 23.85 9.35
CA GLY A 74 -9.24 24.38 10.69
C GLY A 74 -7.87 25.00 10.88
N THR A 75 -7.57 25.39 12.11
CA THR A 75 -6.27 26.00 12.48
C THR A 75 -5.49 25.04 13.38
N VAL A 76 -4.22 24.83 13.07
CA VAL A 76 -3.32 23.99 13.88
C VAL A 76 -3.00 24.69 15.20
N ARG A 77 -3.11 23.96 16.31
CA ARG A 77 -2.80 24.43 17.66
C ARG A 77 -1.97 23.40 18.40
N ARG A 78 -1.16 23.85 19.36
CA ARG A 78 -0.60 22.94 20.36
C ARG A 78 -1.73 22.32 21.17
N ARG A 79 -1.58 21.05 21.49
CA ARG A 79 -2.49 20.42 22.45
C ARG A 79 -2.34 21.08 23.83
N PRO A 80 -3.43 21.17 24.62
CA PRO A 80 -3.35 21.61 26.00
C PRO A 80 -2.32 20.82 26.81
N GLU A 81 -1.75 21.46 27.84
CA GLU A 81 -0.78 20.82 28.73
C GLU A 81 -1.34 19.52 29.32
N GLY A 82 -0.53 18.46 29.35
CA GLY A 82 -0.94 17.13 29.81
C GLY A 82 -1.75 16.30 28.80
N THR A 83 -2.07 16.82 27.62
CA THR A 83 -2.88 16.10 26.60
C THR A 83 -2.10 15.69 25.34
N THR A 84 -0.77 15.86 25.37
CA THR A 84 0.14 15.38 24.33
C THR A 84 0.16 13.86 24.28
N ASN A 85 0.16 13.27 23.07
CA ASN A 85 0.20 11.82 22.89
C ASN A 85 1.56 11.35 22.37
N PRO A 86 2.46 10.79 23.20
CA PRO A 86 3.79 10.37 22.77
C PRO A 86 3.77 9.19 21.77
N ASN A 87 2.66 8.47 21.69
CA ASN A 87 2.51 7.32 20.78
C ASN A 87 2.05 7.73 19.36
N MET A 88 1.95 9.04 19.10
CA MET A 88 1.42 9.59 17.85
C MET A 88 2.40 10.64 17.32
N PRO A 89 2.87 10.53 16.05
CA PRO A 89 3.81 11.51 15.48
C PRO A 89 3.29 12.95 15.52
N THR A 90 1.99 13.15 15.35
CA THR A 90 1.33 14.47 15.45
C THR A 90 0.82 14.76 16.87
N GLY A 91 1.29 14.03 17.87
CA GLY A 91 0.72 14.00 19.21
C GLY A 91 0.92 15.28 20.02
N GLU A 92 1.76 16.20 19.57
CA GLU A 92 1.97 17.52 20.17
C GLU A 92 0.93 18.56 19.70
N VAL A 93 0.25 18.28 18.60
CA VAL A 93 -0.67 19.22 17.94
C VAL A 93 -2.06 18.62 17.73
N GLU A 94 -3.01 19.51 17.51
CA GLU A 94 -4.36 19.21 17.06
C GLU A 94 -4.84 20.31 16.10
N VAL A 95 -5.94 20.08 15.41
CA VAL A 95 -6.55 21.07 14.52
C VAL A 95 -7.92 21.46 15.06
N ILE A 96 -8.12 22.76 15.34
CA ILE A 96 -9.41 23.30 15.73
C ILE A 96 -10.22 23.54 14.46
N ILE A 97 -11.30 22.78 14.29
CA ILE A 97 -12.04 22.72 13.04
C ILE A 97 -13.09 23.83 12.99
N GLY A 98 -13.02 24.69 11.96
CA GLY A 98 -14.03 25.71 11.69
C GLY A 98 -15.03 25.29 10.61
N GLU A 99 -14.63 24.40 9.69
CA GLU A 99 -15.49 23.91 8.60
C GLU A 99 -15.36 22.39 8.47
N ALA A 100 -16.49 21.70 8.34
CA ALA A 100 -16.53 20.27 8.13
C ALA A 100 -17.49 19.90 6.99
N LYS A 101 -17.02 19.04 6.09
CA LYS A 101 -17.80 18.49 4.99
C LYS A 101 -17.73 16.97 5.01
N VAL A 102 -18.88 16.32 5.07
CA VAL A 102 -18.99 14.88 4.82
C VAL A 102 -18.93 14.65 3.31
N LEU A 103 -17.86 14.02 2.84
CA LEU A 103 -17.67 13.68 1.43
C LEU A 103 -18.39 12.38 1.08
N ASN A 104 -18.33 11.41 1.98
CA ASN A 104 -19.05 10.15 1.84
C ASN A 104 -19.36 9.54 3.21
N ARG A 105 -20.55 8.97 3.35
CA ARG A 105 -20.95 8.22 4.54
C ARG A 105 -20.46 6.77 4.38
N SER A 106 -20.12 6.15 5.50
CA SER A 106 -19.81 4.72 5.56
C SER A 106 -20.85 4.01 6.40
N GLU A 107 -21.22 2.80 5.98
CA GLU A 107 -21.82 1.82 6.86
C GLU A 107 -20.79 1.35 7.90
N THR A 108 -21.27 0.79 9.01
CA THR A 108 -20.40 0.20 10.03
C THR A 108 -19.59 -0.93 9.40
N PRO A 109 -18.25 -0.89 9.49
CA PRO A 109 -17.39 -1.96 8.99
C PRO A 109 -17.74 -3.32 9.63
N PRO A 110 -17.54 -4.44 8.91
CA PRO A 110 -17.75 -5.78 9.46
C PRO A 110 -16.71 -6.19 10.51
N PHE A 111 -15.64 -5.41 10.67
CA PHE A 111 -14.61 -5.54 11.70
C PHE A 111 -13.90 -4.21 11.92
N GLU A 112 -13.28 -4.05 13.09
CA GLU A 112 -12.57 -2.83 13.45
C GLU A 112 -11.34 -2.57 12.56
N ILE A 113 -11.12 -1.30 12.21
CA ILE A 113 -9.94 -0.88 11.44
C ILE A 113 -8.80 -0.52 12.40
N GLU A 114 -8.37 -1.52 13.15
CA GLU A 114 -7.32 -1.43 14.16
C GLU A 114 -6.23 -2.50 13.94
N ALA A 115 -5.13 -2.37 14.68
CA ALA A 115 -4.08 -3.39 14.71
C ALA A 115 -4.50 -4.56 15.62
N GLY A 116 -4.10 -5.78 15.27
CA GLY A 116 -4.24 -6.95 16.15
C GLY A 116 -5.68 -7.41 16.40
N ILE A 117 -6.60 -7.18 15.46
CA ILE A 117 -7.99 -7.65 15.59
C ILE A 117 -8.07 -9.17 15.52
N ASP A 118 -8.98 -9.75 16.31
CA ASP A 118 -9.31 -11.18 16.31
C ASP A 118 -10.49 -11.46 15.35
N THR A 119 -10.28 -11.20 14.07
CA THR A 119 -11.26 -11.48 13.00
C THR A 119 -10.69 -12.53 12.06
N ASP A 120 -11.51 -13.51 11.70
CA ASP A 120 -11.12 -14.61 10.83
C ASP A 120 -10.64 -14.13 9.45
N GLU A 121 -9.71 -14.88 8.87
CA GLU A 121 -9.08 -14.52 7.60
C GLU A 121 -10.09 -14.48 6.44
N LEU A 122 -11.10 -15.36 6.42
CA LEU A 122 -12.07 -15.41 5.32
C LEU A 122 -12.92 -14.14 5.28
N THR A 123 -13.35 -13.63 6.43
CA THR A 123 -14.05 -12.35 6.55
C THR A 123 -13.14 -11.20 6.11
N ARG A 124 -11.88 -11.20 6.53
CA ARG A 124 -10.90 -10.18 6.11
C ARG A 124 -10.64 -10.19 4.61
N LEU A 125 -10.52 -11.35 3.99
CA LEU A 125 -10.33 -11.50 2.54
C LEU A 125 -11.58 -11.07 1.76
N ARG A 126 -12.79 -11.38 2.26
CA ARG A 126 -14.05 -10.90 1.68
C ARG A 126 -14.12 -9.38 1.63
N TRP A 127 -13.63 -8.70 2.68
CA TRP A 127 -13.61 -7.25 2.80
C TRP A 127 -12.18 -6.70 2.72
N ARG A 128 -11.36 -7.26 1.83
CA ARG A 128 -9.92 -6.95 1.76
C ARG A 128 -9.62 -5.46 1.57
N TYR A 129 -10.51 -4.73 0.91
CA TYR A 129 -10.39 -3.28 0.73
C TYR A 129 -10.52 -2.47 2.03
N LEU A 130 -11.21 -3.00 3.04
CA LEU A 130 -11.21 -2.46 4.41
C LEU A 130 -10.02 -2.98 5.20
N ASP A 131 -9.69 -4.28 5.08
CA ASP A 131 -8.54 -4.89 5.76
C ASP A 131 -7.22 -4.19 5.40
N ILE A 132 -7.06 -3.74 4.14
CA ILE A 132 -5.90 -2.96 3.68
C ILE A 132 -5.74 -1.63 4.43
N ARG A 133 -6.81 -1.05 5.00
CA ARG A 133 -6.72 0.18 5.79
C ARG A 133 -6.06 -0.03 7.15
N ARG A 134 -5.97 -1.28 7.62
CA ARG A 134 -5.33 -1.59 8.91
C ARG A 134 -3.82 -1.33 8.84
N PRO A 135 -3.22 -0.84 9.93
CA PRO A 135 -1.81 -0.44 9.94
C PRO A 135 -0.85 -1.54 9.46
N GLU A 136 -1.06 -2.76 9.92
CA GLU A 136 -0.20 -3.91 9.59
C GLU A 136 -0.27 -4.29 8.10
N VAL A 137 -1.45 -4.38 7.51
CA VAL A 137 -1.61 -4.70 6.08
C VAL A 137 -1.09 -3.57 5.20
N PHE A 138 -1.41 -2.32 5.56
CA PHE A 138 -0.90 -1.15 4.84
C PHE A 138 0.63 -1.07 4.89
N SER A 139 1.23 -1.29 6.07
CA SER A 139 2.69 -1.27 6.25
C SER A 139 3.40 -2.36 5.44
N ALA A 140 2.80 -3.54 5.31
CA ALA A 140 3.32 -4.61 4.47
C ALA A 140 3.32 -4.23 2.98
N LEU A 141 2.26 -3.57 2.50
CA LEU A 141 2.21 -3.05 1.12
C LEU A 141 3.25 -1.94 0.89
N ALA A 142 3.39 -1.01 1.84
CA ALA A 142 4.40 0.05 1.78
C ALA A 142 5.83 -0.51 1.84
N LEU A 143 6.07 -1.57 2.62
CA LEU A 143 7.35 -2.28 2.63
C LEU A 143 7.61 -2.95 1.29
N ARG A 144 6.62 -3.67 0.73
CA ARG A 144 6.72 -4.30 -0.59
C ARG A 144 7.08 -3.29 -1.67
N ASP A 145 6.44 -2.12 -1.70
CA ASP A 145 6.81 -1.04 -2.62
C ASP A 145 8.28 -0.63 -2.46
N ARG A 146 8.71 -0.28 -1.24
CA ARG A 146 10.09 0.13 -0.97
C ARG A 146 11.12 -0.92 -1.39
N VAL A 147 10.89 -2.19 -1.07
CA VAL A 147 11.76 -3.32 -1.47
C VAL A 147 11.83 -3.42 -2.99
N THR A 148 10.68 -3.35 -3.66
CA THR A 148 10.60 -3.39 -5.13
C THR A 148 11.38 -2.23 -5.78
N GLN A 149 11.25 -1.02 -5.23
CA GLN A 149 12.00 0.15 -5.71
C GLN A 149 13.50 0.03 -5.47
N ARG A 150 13.92 -0.58 -4.35
CA ARG A 150 15.34 -0.83 -4.07
C ARG A 150 15.95 -1.83 -5.04
N PHE A 151 15.25 -2.92 -5.37
CA PHE A 151 15.69 -3.86 -6.42
C PHE A 151 15.92 -3.14 -7.75
N ARG A 152 14.94 -2.34 -8.21
CA ARG A 152 15.06 -1.58 -9.45
C ARG A 152 16.30 -0.69 -9.46
N LYS A 153 16.48 0.13 -8.42
CA LYS A 153 17.63 1.05 -8.31
C LYS A 153 18.97 0.31 -8.27
N SER A 154 19.03 -0.78 -7.51
CA SER A 154 20.26 -1.57 -7.34
C SER A 154 20.69 -2.25 -8.65
N LEU A 155 19.73 -2.80 -9.40
CA LEU A 155 19.96 -3.44 -10.71
C LEU A 155 20.26 -2.40 -11.81
N GLU A 156 19.52 -1.29 -11.84
CA GLU A 156 19.77 -0.17 -12.76
C GLU A 156 21.20 0.38 -12.59
N ALA A 157 21.65 0.60 -11.35
CA ALA A 157 23.01 1.06 -11.06
C ALA A 157 24.11 0.10 -11.55
N ARG A 158 23.77 -1.19 -11.74
CA ARG A 158 24.65 -2.24 -12.28
C ARG A 158 24.50 -2.43 -13.79
N GLY A 159 23.78 -1.54 -14.47
CA GLY A 159 23.61 -1.57 -15.92
C GLY A 159 22.63 -2.63 -16.42
N PHE A 160 21.75 -3.14 -15.54
CA PHE A 160 20.67 -4.01 -16.00
C PHE A 160 19.55 -3.21 -16.64
N MET A 161 18.92 -3.81 -17.66
CA MET A 161 17.75 -3.26 -18.35
C MET A 161 16.48 -3.98 -17.91
N GLU A 162 15.45 -3.23 -17.48
CA GLU A 162 14.11 -3.79 -17.25
C GLU A 162 13.44 -4.05 -18.59
N VAL A 163 13.20 -5.31 -18.95
CA VAL A 163 12.54 -5.68 -20.20
C VAL A 163 11.27 -6.47 -19.89
N GLU A 164 10.12 -6.05 -20.43
CA GLU A 164 8.88 -6.79 -20.25
C GLU A 164 8.80 -7.96 -21.23
N THR A 165 8.51 -9.16 -20.71
CA THR A 165 8.30 -10.37 -21.53
C THR A 165 6.81 -10.73 -21.66
N PRO A 166 6.38 -11.34 -22.77
CA PRO A 166 4.98 -11.74 -22.97
C PRO A 166 4.43 -12.69 -21.91
N ILE A 167 3.16 -12.50 -21.53
CA ILE A 167 2.40 -13.38 -20.62
C ILE A 167 1.63 -14.48 -21.38
N LEU A 168 1.22 -14.26 -22.63
CA LEU A 168 0.56 -15.28 -23.43
C LEU A 168 1.61 -16.05 -24.23
N THR A 169 2.04 -17.19 -23.70
CA THR A 169 3.14 -17.99 -24.25
C THR A 169 2.63 -19.29 -24.85
N LYS A 170 3.56 -20.06 -25.43
CA LYS A 170 3.31 -21.46 -25.79
C LYS A 170 3.54 -22.32 -24.56
N SER A 171 2.63 -23.27 -24.30
CA SER A 171 2.83 -24.26 -23.23
C SER A 171 4.11 -25.08 -23.49
N THR A 172 4.89 -25.27 -22.43
CA THR A 172 6.07 -26.14 -22.42
C THR A 172 5.71 -27.42 -21.65
N PRO A 173 5.94 -28.63 -22.21
CA PRO A 173 5.60 -29.88 -21.55
C PRO A 173 6.38 -30.20 -20.26
N GLU A 174 7.35 -29.36 -19.89
CA GLU A 174 8.25 -29.54 -18.76
C GLU A 174 7.84 -28.62 -17.59
N GLY A 175 7.99 -29.12 -16.35
CA GLY A 175 7.75 -28.34 -15.14
C GLY A 175 6.37 -28.56 -14.50
N ALA A 176 5.82 -27.49 -13.91
CA ALA A 176 4.50 -27.51 -13.29
C ALA A 176 3.37 -27.52 -14.34
N ARG A 177 2.11 -27.65 -13.93
CA ARG A 177 0.98 -27.45 -14.85
C ARG A 177 0.81 -25.97 -15.17
N ASP A 178 0.56 -25.67 -16.45
CA ASP A 178 0.29 -24.32 -16.92
C ASP A 178 -1.20 -23.97 -16.77
N PHE A 179 -1.48 -22.72 -16.40
CA PHE A 179 -2.80 -22.14 -16.70
C PHE A 179 -2.92 -21.89 -18.20
N ILE A 180 -4.02 -22.31 -18.80
CA ILE A 180 -4.28 -22.17 -20.24
C ILE A 180 -5.29 -21.06 -20.54
N VAL A 181 -5.07 -20.37 -21.67
CA VAL A 181 -5.97 -19.31 -22.16
C VAL A 181 -6.42 -19.67 -23.59
N PRO A 182 -7.71 -20.00 -23.81
CA PRO A 182 -8.20 -20.37 -25.13
C PRO A 182 -8.14 -19.20 -26.13
N SER A 183 -7.65 -19.47 -27.33
CA SER A 183 -7.54 -18.45 -28.39
C SER A 183 -8.81 -18.37 -29.22
N ARG A 184 -9.55 -17.26 -29.11
CA ARG A 184 -10.74 -16.98 -29.94
C ARG A 184 -10.42 -17.00 -31.45
N MET A 185 -9.27 -16.47 -31.86
CA MET A 185 -8.89 -16.35 -33.28
C MET A 185 -8.36 -17.65 -33.88
N ASN A 186 -7.93 -18.59 -33.04
CA ASN A 186 -7.29 -19.82 -33.47
C ASN A 186 -8.01 -20.98 -32.79
N ALA A 187 -9.13 -21.42 -33.38
CA ALA A 187 -9.97 -22.48 -32.83
C ALA A 187 -9.14 -23.74 -32.52
N GLY A 188 -9.36 -24.32 -31.33
CA GLY A 188 -8.62 -25.49 -30.85
C GLY A 188 -7.21 -25.23 -30.35
N LYS A 189 -6.73 -23.97 -30.35
CA LYS A 189 -5.40 -23.59 -29.81
C LYS A 189 -5.52 -22.80 -28.52
N PHE A 190 -4.50 -22.94 -27.67
CA PHE A 190 -4.41 -22.31 -26.36
C PHE A 190 -3.06 -21.61 -26.20
N TYR A 191 -3.06 -20.51 -25.47
CA TYR A 191 -1.86 -19.96 -24.84
C TYR A 191 -1.67 -20.59 -23.46
N ALA A 192 -0.48 -20.47 -22.91
CA ALA A 192 -0.17 -20.75 -21.52
C ALA A 192 0.29 -19.47 -20.81
N LEU A 193 0.02 -19.38 -19.51
CA LEU A 193 0.62 -18.35 -18.66
C LEU A 193 1.99 -18.85 -18.16
N PRO A 194 3.04 -17.99 -18.14
CA PRO A 194 4.41 -18.43 -17.87
C PRO A 194 4.61 -18.78 -16.40
N GLN A 195 5.31 -19.88 -16.15
CA GLN A 195 5.82 -20.24 -14.83
C GLN A 195 7.02 -19.39 -14.40
N SER A 196 7.75 -18.86 -15.39
CA SER A 196 8.83 -17.87 -15.29
C SER A 196 9.15 -17.33 -16.69
N PRO A 197 9.87 -16.20 -16.81
CA PRO A 197 10.38 -15.69 -18.10
C PRO A 197 11.58 -16.46 -18.68
N GLN A 198 11.88 -17.69 -18.21
CA GLN A 198 13.12 -18.41 -18.49
C GLN A 198 13.55 -18.46 -19.97
N LEU A 199 12.63 -18.79 -20.88
CA LEU A 199 12.97 -18.85 -22.30
C LEU A 199 13.18 -17.45 -22.89
N PHE A 200 12.44 -16.45 -22.44
CA PHE A 200 12.57 -15.08 -22.93
C PHE A 200 13.87 -14.43 -22.47
N LYS A 201 14.26 -14.58 -21.19
CA LYS A 201 15.52 -14.02 -20.71
C LYS A 201 16.74 -14.61 -21.42
N GLN A 202 16.70 -15.90 -21.77
CA GLN A 202 17.73 -16.52 -22.60
C GLN A 202 17.76 -15.94 -24.02
N LEU A 203 16.60 -15.72 -24.64
CA LEU A 203 16.53 -15.04 -25.94
C LEU A 203 17.10 -13.62 -25.89
N LEU A 204 16.89 -12.90 -24.77
CA LEU A 204 17.46 -11.56 -24.58
C LEU A 204 18.98 -11.60 -24.44
N MET A 205 19.55 -12.64 -23.82
CA MET A 205 21.01 -12.85 -23.81
C MET A 205 21.53 -13.08 -25.24
N VAL A 206 20.87 -13.95 -26.01
CA VAL A 206 21.21 -14.19 -27.43
C VAL A 206 21.08 -12.91 -28.28
N ALA A 207 20.11 -12.05 -27.96
CA ALA A 207 19.88 -10.79 -28.66
C ALA A 207 20.89 -9.68 -28.30
N GLY A 208 21.80 -9.92 -27.35
CA GLY A 208 22.81 -8.94 -26.94
C GLY A 208 22.33 -7.90 -25.93
N VAL A 209 21.27 -8.19 -25.15
CA VAL A 209 20.86 -7.32 -24.03
C VAL A 209 21.88 -7.36 -22.89
N GLU A 210 22.63 -8.46 -22.78
CA GLU A 210 23.72 -8.73 -21.83
C GLU A 210 23.38 -8.71 -20.33
N ARG A 211 22.54 -7.78 -19.85
CA ARG A 211 22.10 -7.68 -18.45
C ARG A 211 20.63 -7.35 -18.39
N TYR A 212 19.83 -8.35 -18.10
CA TYR A 212 18.37 -8.27 -18.06
C TYR A 212 17.85 -8.44 -16.63
N TYR A 213 16.83 -7.65 -16.28
CA TYR A 213 15.99 -7.98 -15.14
C TYR A 213 14.51 -7.73 -15.44
N GLN A 214 13.63 -8.38 -14.67
CA GLN A 214 12.21 -8.09 -14.66
C GLN A 214 11.61 -8.45 -13.31
N ILE A 215 10.73 -7.58 -12.81
CA ILE A 215 9.84 -7.92 -11.69
C ILE A 215 8.58 -8.57 -12.29
N ALA A 216 8.69 -9.86 -12.61
CA ALA A 216 7.77 -10.60 -13.44
C ALA A 216 6.59 -11.20 -12.66
N ARG A 217 5.43 -11.31 -13.33
CA ARG A 217 4.30 -12.10 -12.82
C ARG A 217 4.36 -13.52 -13.36
N CYS A 218 4.29 -14.50 -12.47
CA CYS A 218 4.41 -15.91 -12.77
C CYS A 218 3.18 -16.67 -12.27
N PHE A 219 2.86 -17.77 -12.95
CA PHE A 219 1.64 -18.54 -12.74
C PHE A 219 1.95 -20.03 -12.68
N ARG A 220 1.38 -20.74 -11.71
CA ARG A 220 1.53 -22.20 -11.58
C ARG A 220 0.21 -22.83 -11.15
N ASP A 221 -0.27 -23.81 -11.92
CA ASP A 221 -1.49 -24.57 -11.60
C ASP A 221 -1.14 -25.79 -10.72
N GLU A 222 -0.74 -25.49 -9.49
CA GLU A 222 -0.37 -26.47 -8.48
C GLU A 222 -1.29 -26.41 -7.25
N ASP A 223 -1.31 -27.50 -6.48
CA ASP A 223 -2.02 -27.53 -5.21
C ASP A 223 -1.48 -26.43 -4.27
N LEU A 224 -2.40 -25.64 -3.72
CA LEU A 224 -2.06 -24.54 -2.83
C LEU A 224 -1.48 -25.04 -1.51
N ARG A 225 -0.59 -24.22 -0.94
CA ARG A 225 -0.02 -24.39 0.40
C ARG A 225 0.02 -23.03 1.08
N ALA A 226 0.36 -22.99 2.37
CA ALA A 226 0.35 -21.77 3.18
C ALA A 226 1.12 -20.60 2.53
N ASP A 227 2.20 -20.89 1.80
CA ASP A 227 3.10 -19.95 1.15
C ASP A 227 3.07 -20.02 -0.39
N ARG A 228 2.13 -20.79 -0.97
CA ARG A 228 2.04 -21.02 -2.42
C ARG A 228 0.75 -20.47 -2.98
N GLN A 229 0.87 -19.40 -3.76
CA GLN A 229 -0.22 -18.78 -4.50
C GLN A 229 -0.15 -19.19 -5.98
N PRO A 230 -1.30 -19.30 -6.68
CA PRO A 230 -1.33 -19.69 -8.09
C PRO A 230 -0.73 -18.59 -8.99
N GLU A 231 -0.72 -17.36 -8.49
CA GLU A 231 -0.13 -16.19 -9.10
C GLU A 231 0.85 -15.55 -8.10
N PHE A 232 2.10 -15.36 -8.52
CA PHE A 232 3.17 -14.83 -7.65
C PHE A 232 4.16 -13.96 -8.45
N THR A 233 4.89 -13.11 -7.74
CA THR A 233 5.85 -12.17 -8.36
C THR A 233 7.28 -12.67 -8.13
N GLN A 234 8.10 -12.65 -9.17
CA GLN A 234 9.53 -12.98 -9.10
C GLN A 234 10.38 -11.76 -9.48
N VAL A 235 11.56 -11.63 -8.87
CA VAL A 235 12.64 -10.81 -9.41
C VAL A 235 13.48 -11.74 -10.28
N ASP A 236 13.26 -11.66 -11.59
CA ASP A 236 13.96 -12.48 -12.57
C ASP A 236 15.14 -11.69 -13.15
N VAL A 237 16.29 -12.34 -13.23
CA VAL A 237 17.58 -11.73 -13.59
C VAL A 237 18.34 -12.68 -14.50
N GLU A 238 19.04 -12.13 -15.50
CA GLU A 238 19.92 -12.89 -16.38
C GLU A 238 21.11 -12.03 -16.84
N MET A 239 22.30 -12.64 -16.98
CA MET A 239 23.53 -11.98 -17.39
C MET A 239 24.29 -12.80 -18.43
N SER A 240 24.93 -12.14 -19.40
CA SER A 240 25.84 -12.74 -20.39
C SER A 240 27.30 -12.61 -19.94
N PHE A 241 28.16 -13.52 -20.42
CA PHE A 241 29.62 -13.49 -20.21
C PHE A 241 30.06 -13.49 -18.74
N VAL A 242 29.33 -14.22 -17.90
CA VAL A 242 29.58 -14.34 -16.46
C VAL A 242 29.84 -15.79 -16.06
N THR A 243 30.53 -15.97 -14.94
CA THR A 243 30.61 -17.21 -14.20
C THR A 243 29.49 -17.30 -13.16
N ASP A 244 29.36 -18.43 -12.48
CA ASP A 244 28.48 -18.58 -11.33
C ASP A 244 28.88 -17.66 -10.17
N GLU A 245 30.18 -17.50 -9.90
CA GLU A 245 30.72 -16.60 -8.87
C GLU A 245 30.30 -15.14 -9.12
N ASP A 246 30.41 -14.67 -10.37
CA ASP A 246 29.99 -13.31 -10.74
C ASP A 246 28.51 -13.05 -10.42
N VAL A 247 27.64 -14.01 -10.70
CA VAL A 247 26.19 -13.91 -10.43
C VAL A 247 25.91 -13.93 -8.93
N MET A 248 26.54 -14.83 -8.20
CA MET A 248 26.36 -14.94 -6.74
C MET A 248 26.81 -13.66 -6.03
N THR A 249 28.01 -13.16 -6.31
CA THR A 249 28.53 -11.92 -5.72
C THR A 249 27.64 -10.72 -6.06
N MET A 250 27.23 -10.59 -7.32
CA MET A 250 26.33 -9.51 -7.74
C MET A 250 25.01 -9.56 -6.96
N MET A 251 24.40 -10.74 -6.83
CA MET A 251 23.13 -10.91 -6.13
C MET A 251 23.26 -10.70 -4.62
N GLU A 252 24.37 -11.13 -4.00
CA GLU A 252 24.68 -10.84 -2.59
C GLU A 252 24.75 -9.34 -2.31
N ASP A 253 25.45 -8.58 -3.16
CA ASP A 253 25.53 -7.13 -3.05
C ASP A 253 24.15 -6.46 -3.21
N VAL A 254 23.36 -6.90 -4.18
CA VAL A 254 21.97 -6.42 -4.36
C VAL A 254 21.15 -6.69 -3.10
N MET A 255 21.26 -7.88 -2.52
CA MET A 255 20.54 -8.24 -1.30
C MET A 255 20.99 -7.41 -0.10
N HIS A 256 22.28 -7.09 0.03
CA HIS A 256 22.80 -6.18 1.05
C HIS A 256 22.26 -4.75 0.93
N GLU A 257 22.05 -4.25 -0.29
CA GLU A 257 21.49 -2.92 -0.54
C GLU A 257 19.96 -2.87 -0.37
N VAL A 258 19.28 -3.98 -0.66
CA VAL A 258 17.82 -4.08 -0.60
C VAL A 258 17.32 -4.24 0.83
N MET A 259 18.00 -5.07 1.63
CA MET A 259 17.64 -5.33 3.04
C MET A 259 17.94 -4.14 3.96
#